data_AF-A0A327M8R3-F1
#
_entry.id   AF-A0A327M8R3-F1
#
_cell.length_a   1.000
_cell.length_b   1.000
_cell.length_c   1.000
_cell.angle_alpha   90.00
_cell.angle_beta   90.00
_cell.angle_gamma   90.00
#
_symmetry.space_group_name_H-M   'P 1'
#
loop_
_entity.id
_entity.type
_entity.pdbx_description
1 polymer ?
#
loop_
_entity_poly.entity_id
_entity_poly.type
_entity_poly.pdbx_seq_one_letter_code
_entity_poly.pdbx_strand_id
1 'polypeptide(L)'
;MRAALDAAAAVAAARKAGPEDRLRGERIIREGRAAVADGDLAAMASADFAFHDFVYSLAGNRLIAQTARMNWHHVRRSIMLLAGEPTKLGPFWDEHDQILQAVVGRDATAAAQLAQHHALASSRILSRLEAAG
;
A
#
# COMPACT_ATOMS: atom_id res chain seq x y z
N MET A 1 -3.43 11.94 8.90
CA MET A 1 -2.44 11.20 9.72
C MET A 1 -1.73 10.10 8.92
N ARG A 2 -2.46 9.17 8.27
CA ARG A 2 -1.87 8.10 7.43
C ARG A 2 -0.90 8.59 6.35
N ALA A 3 -1.27 9.62 5.57
CA ALA A 3 -0.42 10.11 4.47
C ALA A 3 0.97 10.60 4.89
N ALA A 4 1.10 11.24 6.06
CA ALA A 4 2.40 11.68 6.58
C ALA A 4 3.23 10.49 7.11
N LEU A 5 2.58 9.50 7.72
CA LEU A 5 3.22 8.28 8.20
C LEU A 5 3.73 7.42 7.03
N ASP A 6 2.93 7.24 5.99
CA ASP A 6 3.28 6.46 4.81
C ASP A 6 4.46 7.10 4.07
N ALA A 7 4.45 8.43 3.92
CA ALA A 7 5.57 9.17 3.34
C ALA A 7 6.86 9.01 4.17
N ALA A 8 6.79 9.15 5.50
CA ALA A 8 7.94 9.00 6.37
C ALA A 8 8.50 7.55 6.35
N ALA A 9 7.62 6.56 6.31
CA ALA A 9 8.01 5.16 6.19
C ALA A 9 8.69 4.89 4.83
N ALA A 10 8.14 5.41 3.74
CA ALA A 10 8.72 5.25 2.41
C ALA A 10 10.13 5.85 2.31
N VAL A 11 10.37 7.03 2.90
CA VAL A 11 11.72 7.62 3.02
C VAL A 11 12.68 6.71 3.77
N ALA A 12 12.27 6.20 4.93
CA ALA A 12 13.10 5.33 5.74
C ALA A 12 13.37 3.98 5.05
N ALA A 13 12.37 3.43 4.36
CA ALA A 13 12.50 2.21 3.57
C ALA A 13 13.48 2.39 2.41
N ALA A 14 13.38 3.50 1.66
CA ALA A 14 14.29 3.81 0.56
C ALA A 14 15.76 3.90 1.00
N ARG A 15 16.01 4.36 2.23
CA ARG A 15 17.37 4.41 2.80
C ARG A 15 17.92 3.03 3.18
N LYS A 16 17.06 2.04 3.39
CA LYS A 16 17.41 0.71 3.92
C LYS A 16 17.28 -0.41 2.91
N ALA A 17 16.48 -0.23 1.85
CA ALA A 17 16.18 -1.26 0.87
C ALA A 17 17.45 -1.87 0.27
N GLY A 18 17.47 -3.19 0.17
CA GLY A 18 18.50 -4.00 -0.47
C GLY A 18 18.00 -4.75 -1.70
N PRO A 19 18.87 -5.50 -2.39
CA PRO A 19 18.52 -6.19 -3.63
C PRO A 19 17.38 -7.20 -3.49
N GLU A 20 17.30 -7.91 -2.36
CA GLU A 20 16.25 -8.92 -2.10
C GLU A 20 14.86 -8.31 -1.92
N ASP A 21 14.80 -7.04 -1.48
CA ASP A 21 13.54 -6.33 -1.24
C ASP A 21 12.78 -6.05 -2.52
N ARG A 22 13.50 -5.87 -3.64
CA ARG A 22 12.89 -5.75 -4.97
C ARG A 22 12.08 -6.99 -5.31
N LEU A 23 12.73 -8.16 -5.27
CA LEU A 23 12.08 -9.43 -5.60
C LEU A 23 10.87 -9.70 -4.71
N ARG A 24 11.00 -9.39 -3.40
CA ARG A 24 9.92 -9.55 -2.44
C ARG A 24 8.75 -8.61 -2.74
N GLY A 25 9.01 -7.33 -2.97
CA GLY A 25 7.97 -6.34 -3.29
C GLY A 25 7.26 -6.63 -4.60
N GLU A 26 8.01 -6.97 -5.66
CA GLU A 26 7.45 -7.31 -6.97
C GLU A 26 6.54 -8.54 -6.90
N ARG A 27 6.91 -9.53 -6.07
CA ARG A 27 6.05 -10.70 -5.84
C ARG A 27 4.71 -10.31 -5.22
N ILE A 28 4.73 -9.47 -4.18
CA ILE A 28 3.50 -9.01 -3.51
C ILE A 28 2.59 -8.28 -4.50
N ILE A 29 3.15 -7.41 -5.34
CA ILE A 29 2.39 -6.69 -6.38
C ILE A 29 1.78 -7.65 -7.41
N ARG A 30 2.54 -8.66 -7.86
CA ARG A 30 2.01 -9.67 -8.79
C ARG A 30 0.85 -10.46 -8.17
N GLU A 31 0.98 -10.87 -6.92
CA GLU A 31 -0.10 -11.56 -6.18
C GLU A 31 -1.35 -10.70 -6.08
N GLY A 32 -1.19 -9.40 -5.79
CA GLY A 32 -2.29 -8.44 -5.76
C GLY A 32 -2.99 -8.26 -7.11
N ARG A 33 -2.23 -8.09 -8.18
CA ARG A 33 -2.77 -7.97 -9.54
C ARG A 33 -3.50 -9.24 -9.99
N ALA A 34 -2.96 -10.42 -9.67
CA ALA A 34 -3.63 -11.69 -9.95
C ALA A 34 -4.96 -11.79 -9.19
N ALA A 35 -4.98 -11.44 -7.91
CA ALA A 35 -6.20 -11.44 -7.11
C ALA A 35 -7.28 -10.48 -7.66
N VAL A 36 -6.89 -9.30 -8.18
CA VAL A 36 -7.82 -8.40 -8.88
C VAL A 36 -8.38 -9.07 -10.14
N ALA A 37 -7.53 -9.68 -10.96
CA ALA A 37 -7.94 -10.33 -12.20
C ALA A 37 -8.90 -11.50 -11.96
N ASP A 38 -8.68 -12.26 -10.87
CA ASP A 38 -9.51 -13.39 -10.47
C ASP A 38 -10.78 -12.98 -9.71
N GLY A 39 -10.93 -11.69 -9.37
CA GLY A 39 -12.03 -11.19 -8.55
C GLY A 39 -11.98 -11.66 -7.09
N ASP A 40 -10.83 -12.19 -6.63
CA ASP A 40 -10.63 -12.61 -5.24
C ASP A 40 -10.28 -11.40 -4.37
N LEU A 41 -11.33 -10.78 -3.85
CA LEU A 41 -11.21 -9.57 -3.03
C LEU A 41 -10.52 -9.82 -1.69
N ALA A 42 -10.60 -11.04 -1.15
CA ALA A 42 -9.95 -11.39 0.10
C ALA A 42 -8.43 -11.54 -0.10
N ALA A 43 -8.03 -12.19 -1.19
CA ALA A 43 -6.63 -12.28 -1.58
C ALA A 43 -6.07 -10.89 -1.93
N MET A 44 -6.83 -10.07 -2.65
CA MET A 44 -6.43 -8.70 -2.99
C MET A 44 -6.18 -7.86 -1.75
N ALA A 45 -7.10 -7.87 -0.78
CA ALA A 45 -6.92 -7.16 0.47
C ALA A 45 -5.68 -7.67 1.23
N SER A 46 -5.47 -8.98 1.26
CA SER A 46 -4.30 -9.57 1.91
C SER A 46 -2.98 -9.13 1.26
N ALA A 47 -2.94 -9.00 -0.07
CA ALA A 47 -1.79 -8.50 -0.80
C ALA A 47 -1.54 -6.99 -0.55
N ASP A 48 -2.59 -6.16 -0.51
CA ASP A 48 -2.48 -4.73 -0.19
C ASP A 48 -1.86 -4.53 1.20
N PHE A 49 -2.32 -5.30 2.18
CA PHE A 49 -1.74 -5.30 3.51
C PHE A 49 -0.27 -5.71 3.52
N ALA A 50 0.06 -6.80 2.81
CA ALA A 50 1.42 -7.31 2.73
C ALA A 50 2.37 -6.26 2.13
N PHE A 51 1.90 -5.47 1.16
CA PHE A 51 2.67 -4.38 0.57
C PHE A 51 2.96 -3.28 1.59
N HIS A 52 1.93 -2.80 2.29
CA HIS A 52 2.10 -1.77 3.32
C HIS A 52 3.00 -2.24 4.47
N ASP A 53 2.77 -3.46 4.98
CA ASP A 53 3.60 -4.05 6.05
C ASP A 53 5.06 -4.25 5.61
N PHE A 54 5.29 -4.61 4.35
CA PHE A 54 6.64 -4.68 3.77
C PHE A 54 7.35 -3.31 3.83
N VAL A 55 6.71 -2.23 3.37
CA VAL A 55 7.30 -0.88 3.42
C VAL A 55 7.55 -0.43 4.87
N TYR A 56 6.61 -0.66 5.79
CA TYR A 56 6.78 -0.31 7.21
C TYR A 56 7.88 -1.13 7.88
N SER A 57 8.03 -2.41 7.52
CA SER A 57 9.10 -3.27 8.01
C SER A 57 10.47 -2.78 7.55
N LEU A 58 10.59 -2.39 6.27
CA LEU A 58 11.81 -1.80 5.74
C LEU A 58 12.18 -0.48 6.41
N ALA A 59 11.19 0.36 6.72
CA ALA A 59 11.42 1.59 7.49
C ALA A 59 12.06 1.32 8.85
N GLY A 60 11.92 0.10 9.39
CA GLY A 60 12.46 -0.33 10.69
C GLY A 60 11.75 0.30 11.88
N ASN A 61 10.53 0.83 11.68
CA ASN A 61 9.72 1.36 12.76
C ASN A 61 8.69 0.31 13.19
N ARG A 62 9.09 -0.52 14.17
CA ARG A 62 8.25 -1.62 14.69
C ARG A 62 6.90 -1.15 15.21
N LEU A 63 6.82 0.07 15.74
CA LEU A 63 5.57 0.63 16.25
C LEU A 63 4.58 0.94 15.11
N ILE A 64 5.06 1.47 13.98
CA ILE A 64 4.22 1.72 12.80
C ILE A 64 3.69 0.38 12.24
N ALA A 65 4.57 -0.61 12.06
CA ALA A 65 4.15 -1.93 11.57
C ALA A 65 3.14 -2.60 12.51
N GLN A 66 3.34 -2.53 13.83
CA GLN A 66 2.41 -3.06 14.82
C GLN A 66 1.07 -2.32 14.79
N THR A 67 1.09 -0.99 14.63
CA THR A 67 -0.12 -0.17 14.55
C THR A 67 -0.92 -0.49 13.29
N ALA A 68 -0.25 -0.64 12.14
CA ALA A 68 -0.87 -1.06 10.90
C ALA A 68 -1.53 -2.45 11.03
N ARG A 69 -0.86 -3.41 11.68
CA ARG A 69 -1.41 -4.75 11.98
C ARG A 69 -2.66 -4.68 12.87
N MET A 70 -2.65 -3.87 13.93
CA MET A 70 -3.79 -3.73 14.84
C MET A 70 -5.01 -3.11 14.14
N ASN A 71 -4.79 -2.19 13.20
CA ASN A 71 -5.86 -1.51 12.48
C ASN A 71 -6.26 -2.23 11.17
N TRP A 72 -5.69 -3.41 10.90
CA TRP A 72 -5.88 -4.12 9.64
C TRP A 72 -7.36 -4.40 9.32
N HIS A 73 -8.15 -4.77 10.34
CA HIS A 73 -9.58 -5.04 10.14
C HIS A 73 -10.34 -3.83 9.56
N HIS A 74 -9.97 -2.60 9.94
CA HIS A 74 -10.57 -1.40 9.38
C HIS A 74 -10.15 -1.18 7.92
N VAL A 75 -8.87 -1.37 7.60
CA VAL A 75 -8.36 -1.23 6.23
C VAL A 75 -8.96 -2.28 5.30
N ARG A 76 -9.03 -3.55 5.74
CA ARG A 76 -9.70 -4.63 5.00
C ARG A 76 -11.15 -4.29 4.70
N ARG A 77 -11.88 -3.74 5.66
CA ARG A 77 -13.27 -3.28 5.44
C ARG A 77 -13.34 -2.18 4.39
N SER A 78 -12.44 -1.20 4.44
CA SER A 78 -12.38 -0.12 3.43
C SER A 78 -12.11 -0.65 2.02
N ILE A 79 -11.19 -1.60 1.87
CA ILE A 79 -10.91 -2.26 0.59
C ILE A 79 -12.15 -3.01 0.08
N MET A 80 -12.88 -3.66 0.98
CA MET A 80 -14.08 -4.42 0.61
C MET A 80 -15.24 -3.52 0.14
N LEU A 81 -15.33 -2.30 0.68
CA LEU A 81 -16.26 -1.29 0.16
C LEU A 81 -15.85 -0.81 -1.24
N LEU A 82 -14.54 -0.66 -1.48
CA LEU A 82 -13.99 -0.28 -2.79
C LEU A 82 -14.27 -1.32 -3.88
N ALA A 83 -14.37 -2.59 -3.50
CA ALA A 83 -14.60 -3.69 -4.42
C ALA A 83 -15.96 -3.67 -5.13
N GLY A 84 -16.92 -2.89 -4.64
CA GLY A 84 -18.14 -2.58 -5.39
C GLY A 84 -17.88 -1.80 -6.69
N GLU A 85 -16.66 -1.26 -6.87
CA GLU A 85 -16.22 -0.55 -8.07
C GLU A 85 -14.87 -1.08 -8.61
N PRO A 86 -14.85 -2.27 -9.25
CA PRO A 86 -13.62 -2.96 -9.64
C PRO A 86 -12.70 -2.17 -10.58
N THR A 87 -13.28 -1.30 -11.41
CA THR A 87 -12.54 -0.42 -12.34
C THR A 87 -11.62 0.58 -11.63
N LYS A 88 -11.84 0.83 -10.33
CA LYS A 88 -11.00 1.71 -9.51
C LYS A 88 -9.80 1.00 -8.89
N LEU A 89 -9.71 -0.33 -8.94
CA LEU A 89 -8.68 -1.12 -8.24
C LEU A 89 -7.36 -1.26 -9.02
N GLY A 90 -7.41 -1.30 -10.35
CA GLY A 90 -6.22 -1.40 -11.21
C GLY A 90 -5.19 -0.28 -10.97
N PRO A 91 -5.60 1.01 -10.97
CA PRO A 91 -4.69 2.14 -10.73
C PRO A 91 -3.94 2.09 -9.40
N PHE A 92 -4.50 1.50 -8.33
CA PHE A 92 -3.82 1.39 -7.04
C PHE A 92 -2.60 0.46 -7.09
N TRP A 93 -2.67 -0.61 -7.87
CA TRP A 93 -1.52 -1.52 -8.03
C TRP A 93 -0.40 -0.90 -8.87
N ASP A 94 -0.74 0.02 -9.77
CA ASP A 94 0.24 0.83 -10.50
C ASP A 94 0.93 1.83 -9.56
N GLU A 95 0.18 2.46 -8.65
CA GLU A 95 0.75 3.31 -7.60
C GLU A 95 1.66 2.52 -6.65
N HIS A 96 1.27 1.29 -6.25
CA HIS A 96 2.11 0.41 -5.44
C HIS A 96 3.43 0.08 -6.14
N ASP A 97 3.39 -0.21 -7.45
CA ASP A 97 4.62 -0.46 -8.22
C ASP A 97 5.50 0.78 -8.30
N GLN A 98 4.95 1.96 -8.55
CA GLN A 98 5.71 3.21 -8.54
C GLN A 98 6.38 3.47 -7.19
N ILE A 99 5.66 3.25 -6.08
CA ILE A 99 6.22 3.37 -4.73
C ILE A 99 7.36 2.36 -4.53
N LEU A 100 7.15 1.10 -4.94
CA LEU A 100 8.18 0.07 -4.84
C LEU A 100 9.43 0.47 -5.61
N GLN A 101 9.29 0.89 -6.88
CA GLN A 101 10.42 1.29 -7.71
C GLN A 101 11.21 2.45 -7.09
N ALA A 102 10.53 3.44 -6.52
CA ALA A 102 11.18 4.53 -5.80
C ALA A 102 11.92 4.03 -4.55
N VAL A 103 11.31 3.15 -3.75
CA VAL A 103 11.92 2.56 -2.55
C VAL A 103 13.16 1.74 -2.90
N VAL A 104 13.07 0.81 -3.85
CA VAL A 104 14.20 -0.09 -4.21
C VAL A 104 15.23 0.59 -5.10
N GLY A 105 14.85 1.67 -5.79
CA GLY A 105 15.76 2.61 -6.45
C GLY A 105 16.46 3.56 -5.47
N ARG A 106 16.09 3.52 -4.18
CA ARG A 106 16.60 4.40 -3.11
C ARG A 106 16.35 5.89 -3.36
N ASP A 107 15.31 6.22 -4.12
CA ASP A 107 14.83 7.60 -4.29
C ASP A 107 13.85 7.94 -3.17
N ALA A 108 14.39 8.43 -2.05
CA ALA A 108 13.60 8.79 -0.88
C ALA A 108 12.58 9.91 -1.15
N THR A 109 12.89 10.84 -2.05
CA THR A 109 12.01 11.97 -2.37
C THR A 109 10.81 11.49 -3.15
N ALA A 110 11.03 10.73 -4.22
CA ALA A 110 9.96 10.13 -5.01
C ALA A 110 9.11 9.18 -4.14
N ALA A 111 9.75 8.35 -3.31
CA ALA A 111 9.07 7.41 -2.42
C ALA A 111 8.09 8.13 -1.47
N ALA A 112 8.49 9.25 -0.87
CA ALA A 112 7.61 10.06 -0.02
C ALA A 112 6.42 10.64 -0.80
N GLN A 113 6.67 11.24 -1.96
CA GLN A 113 5.64 11.90 -2.75
C GLN A 113 4.58 10.90 -3.23
N LEU A 114 5.02 9.76 -3.77
CA LEU A 114 4.14 8.70 -4.26
C LEU A 114 3.32 8.09 -3.12
N ALA A 115 3.96 7.78 -1.98
CA ALA A 115 3.25 7.23 -0.82
C ALA A 115 2.22 8.21 -0.23
N GLN A 116 2.55 9.51 -0.19
CA GLN A 116 1.60 10.54 0.24
C GLN A 116 0.41 10.64 -0.72
N HIS A 117 0.67 10.64 -2.03
CA HIS A 117 -0.38 10.70 -3.05
C HIS A 117 -1.34 9.52 -2.92
N HIS A 118 -0.80 8.31 -2.86
CA HIS A 118 -1.55 7.06 -2.70
C HIS A 118 -2.45 7.06 -1.45
N ALA A 119 -1.91 7.49 -0.30
CA ALA A 119 -2.67 7.56 0.95
C ALA A 119 -3.81 8.60 0.89
N LEU A 120 -3.59 9.74 0.21
CA LEU A 120 -4.62 10.75 0.01
C LEU A 120 -5.71 10.28 -0.96
N ALA A 121 -5.33 9.61 -2.06
CA ALA A 121 -6.27 9.03 -3.02
C ALA A 121 -7.18 7.99 -2.34
N SER A 122 -6.58 7.07 -1.57
CA SER A 122 -7.29 6.06 -0.78
C SER A 122 -8.27 6.71 0.21
N SER A 123 -7.84 7.75 0.93
CA SER A 123 -8.70 8.45 1.91
C SER A 123 -9.91 9.11 1.25
N ARG A 124 -9.73 9.75 0.08
CA ARG A 124 -10.83 10.41 -0.64
C ARG A 124 -11.89 9.42 -1.09
N ILE A 125 -11.47 8.23 -1.53
CA ILE A 125 -12.41 7.20 -1.98
C ILE A 125 -13.19 6.64 -0.78
N LEU A 126 -12.50 6.34 0.33
CA LEU A 126 -13.17 5.88 1.54
C LEU A 126 -14.21 6.89 2.06
N SER A 127 -13.84 8.18 2.16
CA SER A 127 -14.77 9.22 2.61
C SER A 127 -16.01 9.36 1.70
N ARG A 128 -15.86 9.14 0.39
CA ARG A 128 -17.01 9.13 -0.53
C ARG A 128 -17.93 7.93 -0.32
N LEU A 129 -17.36 6.76 -0.03
CA LEU A 129 -18.13 5.54 0.23
C LEU A 129 -18.90 5.65 1.56
N GLU A 130 -18.27 6.23 2.59
CA GLU A 130 -18.94 6.50 3.88
C GLU A 130 -20.06 7.54 3.77
N ALA A 131 -19.94 8.52 2.90
CA ALA A 131 -21.00 9.52 2.67
C ALA A 131 -22.17 8.99 1.82
N ALA A 132 -22.00 7.85 1.14
CA ALA A 132 -22.98 7.27 0.23
C ALA A 132 -23.78 6.09 0.82
N GLY A 133 -23.45 5.67 2.06
CA GLY A 133 -24.15 4.60 2.80
C GLY A 133 -24.84 5.14 4.05
#